data_AF-A0AAV0YRG2-F1
#
_entry.id   AF-A0AAV0YRG2-F1
#
_cell.length_a   1.000
_cell.length_b   1.000
_cell.length_c   1.000
_cell.angle_alpha   90.00
_cell.angle_beta   90.00
_cell.angle_gamma   90.00
#
_symmetry.space_group_name_H-M   'P 1'
#
loop_
_entity.id
_entity.type
_entity.pdbx_description
1 polymer ?
#
loop_
_entity_poly.entity_id
_entity_poly.type
_entity_poly.pdbx_seq_one_letter_code
_entity_poly.pdbx_strand_id
1 'polypeptide(L)'
;MLNFNNSSISIVIQFKFKYKWTTHPLYLDIVKSSWKSKVVGCPMFVLSEKLRLLKNNLKSWNKNTFGNSHHLVDEEVEKLTYVQGKIQVDGYTEALRSEEKLCMSRLEDALHKEHLF
;
A
#
# COMPACT_ATOMS: atom_id res chain seq x y z
N MET A 1 17.62 -9.42 32.44
CA MET A 1 17.16 -9.38 31.03
C MET A 1 15.73 -8.87 31.02
N LEU A 2 15.49 -7.65 30.54
CA LEU A 2 14.15 -7.06 30.50
C LEU A 2 13.42 -7.61 29.26
N ASN A 3 12.41 -8.44 29.51
CA ASN A 3 11.51 -8.95 28.48
C ASN A 3 10.60 -7.80 28.01
N PHE A 4 10.80 -7.33 26.79
CA PHE A 4 9.85 -6.44 26.13
C PHE A 4 8.68 -7.27 25.62
N ASN A 5 7.59 -7.27 26.38
CA ASN A 5 6.30 -7.76 25.91
C ASN A 5 5.89 -6.90 24.70
N ASN A 6 5.90 -7.51 23.51
CA ASN A 6 5.40 -6.93 22.27
C ASN A 6 3.87 -6.85 22.33
N SER A 7 3.33 -6.04 23.23
CA SER A 7 1.95 -5.62 23.17
C SER A 7 1.84 -4.70 21.98
N SER A 8 1.32 -5.22 20.86
CA SER A 8 1.00 -4.53 19.60
C SER A 8 0.61 -3.07 19.83
N ILE A 9 1.59 -2.16 19.83
CA ILE A 9 1.35 -0.73 19.87
C ILE A 9 0.68 -0.42 18.54
N SER A 10 -0.65 -0.29 18.58
CA SER A 10 -1.42 0.17 17.44
C SER A 10 -1.04 1.63 17.22
N ILE A 11 0.01 1.87 16.43
CA ILE A 11 0.40 3.21 16.01
C ILE A 11 -0.83 3.82 15.36
N VAL A 12 -1.45 4.80 16.03
CA VAL A 12 -2.61 5.52 15.50
C VAL A 12 -2.09 6.44 14.40
N ILE A 13 -1.94 5.91 13.19
CA ILE A 13 -1.58 6.71 12.03
C ILE A 13 -2.76 7.65 11.76
N GLN A 14 -2.50 8.95 11.93
CA GLN A 14 -3.47 9.99 11.63
C GLN A 14 -3.85 9.90 10.15
N PHE A 15 -5.16 9.96 9.87
CA PHE A 15 -5.63 9.95 8.48
C PHE A 15 -5.20 11.24 7.80
N LYS A 16 -4.38 11.10 6.76
CA LYS A 16 -3.94 12.22 5.91
C LYS A 16 -4.50 12.01 4.53
N PHE A 17 -5.14 13.06 4.01
CA PHE A 17 -5.51 13.11 2.61
C PHE A 17 -4.25 13.07 1.75
N LYS A 18 -4.29 12.30 0.66
CA LYS A 18 -3.22 12.25 -0.34
C LYS A 18 -3.75 12.85 -1.62
N TYR A 19 -3.07 13.88 -2.14
CA TYR A 19 -3.44 14.51 -3.41
C TYR A 19 -3.65 13.49 -4.53
N LYS A 20 -2.80 12.47 -4.61
CA LYS A 20 -2.87 11.40 -5.61
C LYS A 20 -4.21 10.69 -5.68
N TRP A 21 -4.97 10.63 -4.59
CA TRP A 21 -6.32 10.04 -4.62
C TRP A 21 -7.22 10.72 -5.66
N THR A 22 -7.08 12.03 -5.88
CA THR A 22 -7.90 12.76 -6.85
C THR A 22 -7.63 12.36 -8.30
N THR A 23 -6.47 11.79 -8.58
CA THR A 23 -6.09 11.29 -9.91
C THR A 23 -6.71 9.93 -10.21
N HIS A 24 -7.13 9.18 -9.18
CA HIS A 24 -7.69 7.86 -9.37
C HIS A 24 -9.19 7.93 -9.72
N PRO A 25 -9.65 7.29 -10.81
CA PRO A 25 -11.02 7.42 -11.30
C PRO A 25 -12.09 7.05 -10.25
N LEU A 26 -11.82 6.03 -9.42
CA LEU A 26 -12.75 5.56 -8.39
C LEU A 26 -12.86 6.47 -7.15
N TYR A 27 -11.96 7.44 -6.96
CA TYR A 27 -11.94 8.23 -5.72
C TYR A 27 -13.23 9.00 -5.49
N LEU A 28 -13.72 9.72 -6.51
CA LEU A 28 -14.95 10.50 -6.40
C LEU A 28 -16.17 9.61 -6.14
N ASP A 29 -16.20 8.41 -6.70
CA ASP A 29 -17.31 7.48 -6.50
C ASP A 29 -17.34 6.91 -5.08
N ILE A 30 -16.18 6.68 -4.47
CA ILE A 30 -16.06 6.30 -3.07
C ILE A 30 -16.54 7.42 -2.14
N VAL A 31 -16.18 8.67 -2.45
CA VAL A 31 -16.66 9.84 -1.68
C VAL A 31 -18.18 9.95 -1.78
N LYS A 32 -18.72 9.89 -3.00
CA LYS A 32 -20.17 9.98 -3.25
C LYS A 32 -20.95 8.84 -2.59
N SER A 33 -20.48 7.61 -2.69
CA SER A 33 -21.16 6.45 -2.10
C SER A 33 -21.17 6.53 -0.57
N SER A 34 -20.05 6.95 0.04
CA SER A 34 -19.96 7.21 1.48
C SER A 34 -20.90 8.33 1.93
N TRP A 35 -21.09 9.36 1.10
CA TRP A 35 -21.98 10.48 1.45
C TRP A 35 -23.47 10.17 1.28
N LYS A 36 -23.80 9.22 0.41
CA LYS A 36 -25.16 8.71 0.19
C LYS A 36 -25.62 7.73 1.29
N SER A 37 -24.71 7.26 2.15
CA SER A 37 -25.07 6.38 3.27
C SER A 37 -26.12 7.03 4.17
N LYS A 38 -27.18 6.27 4.48
CA LYS A 38 -28.25 6.70 5.38
C LYS A 38 -27.72 6.69 6.82
N VAL A 39 -27.69 7.86 7.44
CA VAL A 39 -27.36 8.06 8.86
C VAL A 39 -28.47 8.90 9.46
N VAL A 40 -29.02 8.44 10.59
CA VAL A 40 -30.12 9.10 11.28
C VAL A 40 -29.63 9.56 12.65
N GLY A 41 -29.94 10.79 13.04
CA GLY A 41 -29.54 11.40 14.30
C GLY A 41 -29.58 12.91 14.22
N CYS A 42 -29.02 13.59 15.23
CA CYS A 42 -28.87 15.03 15.18
C CYS A 42 -27.87 15.44 14.07
N PRO A 43 -27.97 16.66 13.50
CA PRO A 43 -27.12 17.08 12.38
C PRO A 43 -25.61 16.91 12.63
N MET A 44 -25.15 17.20 13.85
CA MET A 44 -23.75 17.03 14.25
C MET A 44 -23.32 15.55 14.23
N PHE A 45 -24.18 14.65 14.70
CA PHE A 45 -23.92 13.21 14.68
C PHE A 45 -23.94 12.67 13.25
N VAL A 46 -24.90 13.11 12.42
CA VAL A 46 -24.96 12.71 11.01
C VAL A 46 -23.68 13.10 10.28
N LEU A 47 -23.17 14.31 10.52
CA LEU A 47 -21.91 14.76 9.92
C LEU A 47 -20.71 13.94 10.40
N SER A 48 -20.54 13.76 11.72
CA SER A 48 -19.40 13.03 12.28
C SER A 48 -19.37 11.57 11.79
N GLU A 49 -20.53 10.93 11.72
CA GLU A 49 -20.67 9.56 11.24
C GLU A 49 -20.37 9.42 9.75
N LYS A 50 -20.85 10.34 8.91
CA LYS A 50 -20.52 10.34 7.48
C LYS A 50 -19.03 10.53 7.24
N LEU A 51 -18.37 11.41 8.02
CA LEU A 51 -16.92 11.58 7.95
C LEU A 51 -16.17 10.33 8.43
N ARG A 52 -16.68 9.65 9.48
CA ARG A 52 -16.14 8.38 9.96
C ARG A 52 -16.22 7.28 8.91
N LEU A 53 -17.39 7.13 8.27
CA LEU A 53 -17.60 6.19 7.17
C LEU A 53 -16.67 6.48 5.99
N LEU A 54 -16.60 7.74 5.57
CA LEU A 54 -15.72 8.16 4.48
C LEU A 54 -14.25 7.83 4.79
N LYS A 55 -13.78 8.14 6.00
CA LYS A 55 -12.42 7.81 6.46
C LYS A 55 -12.15 6.31 6.39
N ASN A 56 -13.09 5.48 6.84
CA ASN A 56 -12.92 4.02 6.81
C ASN A 56 -12.89 3.47 5.39
N ASN A 57 -13.80 3.94 4.53
CA ASN A 57 -13.86 3.54 3.13
C ASN A 57 -12.59 3.94 2.38
N LEU A 58 -12.09 5.17 2.58
CA LEU A 58 -10.83 5.61 2.00
C LEU A 58 -9.62 4.84 2.54
N LYS A 59 -9.60 4.48 3.83
CA LYS A 59 -8.54 3.62 4.39
C LYS A 59 -8.53 2.23 3.74
N SER A 60 -9.69 1.60 3.63
CA SER A 60 -9.83 0.27 3.01
C SER A 60 -9.46 0.31 1.54
N TRP A 61 -9.99 1.29 0.81
CA TRP A 61 -9.67 1.48 -0.60
C TRP A 61 -8.18 1.78 -0.83
N ASN A 62 -7.57 2.63 -0.01
CA ASN A 62 -6.14 2.93 -0.09
C ASN A 62 -5.30 1.66 0.14
N LYS A 63 -5.68 0.81 1.11
CA LYS A 63 -5.00 -0.47 1.34
C LYS A 63 -5.17 -1.41 0.14
N ASN A 64 -6.38 -1.56 -0.39
CA ASN A 64 -6.64 -2.50 -1.47
C ASN A 64 -6.04 -2.07 -2.82
N THR A 65 -5.98 -0.76 -3.07
CA THR A 65 -5.53 -0.20 -4.36
C THR A 65 -4.03 0.06 -4.37
N PHE A 66 -3.47 0.59 -3.28
CA PHE A 66 -2.06 0.98 -3.21
C PHE A 66 -1.23 0.08 -2.28
N GLY A 67 -1.85 -0.64 -1.35
CA GLY A 67 -1.13 -1.57 -0.47
C GLY A 67 -0.59 -2.79 -1.20
N ASN A 68 -1.24 -3.25 -2.27
CA ASN A 68 -0.70 -4.31 -3.13
C ASN A 68 0.54 -3.86 -3.91
N SER A 69 0.66 -2.57 -4.22
CA SER A 69 1.80 -2.04 -4.96
C SER A 69 3.10 -2.12 -4.13
N HIS A 70 3.04 -1.80 -2.83
CA HIS A 70 4.17 -2.02 -1.92
C HIS A 70 4.53 -3.51 -1.81
N HIS A 71 3.54 -4.39 -1.69
CA HIS A 71 3.80 -5.84 -1.61
C HIS A 71 4.47 -6.38 -2.88
N LEU A 72 4.12 -5.86 -4.05
CA LEU A 72 4.78 -6.19 -5.31
C LEU A 72 6.25 -5.73 -5.34
N VAL A 73 6.54 -4.53 -4.81
CA VAL A 73 7.91 -4.04 -4.67
C VAL A 73 8.70 -4.92 -3.70
N ASP A 74 8.14 -5.23 -2.52
CA ASP A 74 8.77 -6.09 -1.52
C ASP A 74 9.08 -7.49 -2.09
N GLU A 75 8.14 -8.09 -2.81
CA GLU A 75 8.29 -9.41 -3.43
C GLU A 75 9.39 -9.42 -4.51
N GLU A 76 9.46 -8.39 -5.37
CA GLU A 76 10.50 -8.30 -6.39
C GLU A 76 11.88 -7.98 -5.79
N VAL A 77 11.94 -7.23 -4.68
CA VAL A 77 13.18 -7.03 -3.91
C VAL A 77 13.67 -8.33 -3.28
N GLU A 78 12.77 -9.14 -2.72
CA GLU A 78 13.11 -10.45 -2.13
C GLU A 78 13.65 -11.42 -3.19
N LYS A 79 13.01 -11.46 -4.38
CA LYS A 79 13.52 -12.24 -5.52
C LYS A 79 14.89 -11.75 -5.97
N LEU A 80 15.10 -10.45 -6.07
CA LEU A 80 16.39 -9.87 -6.46
C LEU A 80 17.49 -10.24 -5.45
N THR A 81 17.22 -10.09 -4.16
CA THR A 81 18.18 -10.43 -3.09
C THR A 81 18.50 -11.93 -3.08
N TYR A 82 17.52 -12.79 -3.37
CA TYR A 82 17.75 -14.22 -3.54
C TYR A 82 18.69 -14.54 -4.72
N VAL A 83 18.43 -13.95 -5.89
CA VAL A 83 19.27 -14.14 -7.09
C VAL A 83 20.68 -13.62 -6.85
N GLN A 84 20.84 -12.46 -6.22
CA GLN A 84 22.14 -11.89 -5.85
C GLN A 84 22.89 -12.77 -4.84
N GLY A 85 22.18 -13.33 -3.85
CA GLY A 85 22.75 -14.28 -2.90
C GLY A 85 23.27 -15.55 -3.58
N LYS A 86 22.55 -16.06 -4.60
CA LYS A 86 23.02 -17.20 -5.40
C LYS A 86 24.24 -16.89 -6.24
N ILE A 87 24.29 -15.72 -6.88
CA ILE A 87 25.47 -15.27 -7.64
C ILE A 87 26.70 -15.19 -6.73
N GLN A 88 26.53 -14.78 -5.47
CA GLN A 88 27.62 -14.67 -4.50
C GLN A 88 28.17 -16.04 -4.05
N VAL A 89 27.34 -17.08 -4.02
CA VAL A 89 27.72 -18.43 -3.53
C VAL A 89 28.18 -19.35 -4.66
N ASP A 90 27.43 -19.44 -5.77
CA ASP A 90 27.67 -20.39 -6.86
C ASP A 90 28.52 -19.81 -8.02
N GLY A 91 28.80 -18.51 -7.97
CA GLY A 91 29.53 -17.80 -9.02
C GLY A 91 28.67 -17.37 -10.21
N TYR A 92 29.25 -16.52 -11.07
CA TYR A 92 28.54 -15.86 -12.15
C TYR A 92 28.18 -16.82 -13.30
N THR A 93 26.88 -16.98 -13.58
CA THR A 93 26.36 -17.72 -14.74
C THR A 93 25.48 -16.81 -15.61
N GLU A 94 25.56 -16.94 -16.94
CA GLU A 94 24.78 -16.13 -17.91
C GLU A 94 23.27 -16.15 -17.63
N ALA A 95 22.74 -17.30 -17.19
CA ALA A 95 21.35 -17.47 -16.79
C ALA A 95 20.97 -16.58 -15.59
N LEU A 96 21.79 -16.57 -14.54
CA LEU A 96 21.56 -15.75 -13.33
C LEU A 96 21.64 -14.25 -13.64
N ARG A 97 22.49 -13.84 -14.60
CA ARG A 97 22.56 -12.45 -15.07
C ARG A 97 21.30 -12.03 -15.81
N SER A 98 20.76 -12.91 -16.65
CA SER A 98 19.51 -12.65 -17.37
C SER A 98 18.31 -12.53 -16.41
N GLU A 99 18.30 -13.34 -15.36
CA GLU A 99 17.28 -13.33 -14.32
C GLU A 99 17.38 -12.09 -13.43
N GLU A 100 18.59 -11.70 -13.00
CA GLU A 100 18.82 -10.45 -12.25
C GLU A 100 18.33 -9.23 -13.04
N LYS A 101 18.67 -9.14 -14.34
CA LYS A 101 18.26 -8.02 -15.19
C LYS A 101 16.74 -7.93 -15.35
N LEU A 102 16.07 -9.09 -15.42
CA LEU A 102 14.62 -9.18 -15.49
C LEU A 102 13.96 -8.73 -14.18
N CYS A 103 14.48 -9.18 -13.04
CA CYS A 103 14.00 -8.76 -11.72
C CYS A 103 14.21 -7.26 -11.49
N MET A 104 15.35 -6.69 -11.90
CA MET A 104 15.58 -5.24 -11.81
C MET A 104 14.58 -4.44 -12.66
N SER A 105 14.33 -4.87 -13.90
CA SER A 105 13.33 -4.20 -14.76
C SER A 105 11.92 -4.26 -14.17
N ARG A 106 11.54 -5.39 -13.57
CA ARG A 106 10.22 -5.55 -12.91
C ARG A 106 10.12 -4.71 -11.65
N LEU A 107 11.20 -4.61 -10.89
CA LEU A 107 11.29 -3.75 -9.71
C LEU A 107 11.16 -2.27 -10.11
N GLU A 108 11.84 -1.82 -11.16
CA GLU A 108 11.70 -0.45 -11.69
C GLU A 108 10.25 -0.14 -12.10
N ASP A 109 9.58 -1.07 -12.79
CA ASP A 109 8.17 -0.92 -13.15
C ASP A 109 7.24 -0.86 -11.92
N ALA A 110 7.53 -1.69 -10.90
CA ALA A 110 6.77 -1.71 -9.64
C ALA A 110 6.99 -0.42 -8.82
N LEU A 111 8.23 0.08 -8.79
CA LEU A 111 8.59 1.33 -8.11
C LEU A 111 7.99 2.54 -8.84
N HIS A 112 8.00 2.53 -10.18
CA HIS A 112 7.35 3.58 -10.98
C HIS A 112 5.85 3.63 -10.69
N LYS A 113 5.20 2.47 -10.61
CA LYS A 113 3.81 2.35 -10.18
C LYS A 113 3.62 2.93 -8.78
N GLU A 114 4.46 2.56 -7.80
CA GLU A 114 4.42 3.14 -6.45
C GLU A 114 4.59 4.67 -6.44
N HIS A 115 5.52 5.22 -7.23
CA HIS A 115 5.73 6.66 -7.34
C HIS A 115 4.56 7.39 -8.00
N LEU A 116 3.76 6.70 -8.83
CA LEU A 116 2.51 7.20 -9.39
C LEU A 116 1.32 7.08 -8.42
N PHE A 117 1.44 6.28 -7.36
CA PHE A 117 0.41 5.95 -6.36
C PHE A 117 0.56 6.68 -5.01
#